data_AF-A0A1H4ERQ1-F1
#
_entry.id   AF-A0A1H4ERQ1-F1
#
_cell.length_a   1.000
_cell.length_b   1.000
_cell.length_c   1.000
_cell.angle_alpha   90.00
_cell.angle_beta   90.00
_cell.angle_gamma   90.00
#
_symmetry.space_group_name_H-M   'P 1'
#
loop_
_entity.id
_entity.type
_entity.pdbx_description
1 polymer ?
#
loop_
_entity_poly.entity_id
_entity_poly.type
_entity_poly.pdbx_seq_one_letter_code
_entity_poly.pdbx_strand_id
1 'polypeptide(L)'
;MAAIIINFGTPEPFRFKEPSLNENFEARLRGKAYVSEYDTSLYKTEDDLTKAIRSNIGHITEESLASWPSNDIISSKKEDLLNSFFKAAYEKMGIKAEFAVESFVLTEESNKRYQNKKGNALFGMFPGMNPANQPKLSDLQPEEHGPVVEICSDYSSHGMSMGSDTSGREVVRWQEDGTVLIEISDRRYGKETYEKHLAGSEASEKLRKYVKESHVAEMAQVKPIPNPFQMTDYSSSSHITFTFLDGGVMVNRRLDCGSCWNQQQKTIGKIRDLIKECIDTGKCLDKTKIGNDTNTTMSGIMGTTNQGMKIKTPGAWRCSCNQENTGKFCVNCGSPKPSGKWKCPNCNTENEGRFCAGCGAARP
;
A
#
# COMPACT_ATOMS: atom_id res chain seq x y z
N MET A 1 21.30 43.41 -27.76
CA MET A 1 22.04 42.35 -28.46
C MET A 1 21.40 41.02 -28.09
N ALA A 2 21.33 40.05 -29.00
CA ALA A 2 20.87 38.71 -28.65
C ALA A 2 21.85 38.13 -27.61
N ALA A 3 21.35 37.52 -26.53
CA ALA A 3 22.21 36.91 -25.53
C ALA A 3 23.00 35.75 -26.16
N ILE A 4 24.32 35.72 -25.96
CA ILE A 4 25.15 34.61 -26.42
C ILE A 4 24.90 33.44 -25.47
N ILE A 5 24.51 32.29 -26.03
CA ILE A 5 24.19 31.09 -25.23
C ILE A 5 25.37 30.14 -25.31
N ILE A 6 26.02 29.89 -24.17
CA ILE A 6 27.17 29.00 -24.08
C ILE A 6 26.80 27.81 -23.21
N ASN A 7 26.79 26.62 -23.82
CA ASN A 7 26.67 25.37 -23.07
C ASN A 7 27.99 25.08 -22.34
N PHE A 8 27.88 24.80 -21.05
CA PHE A 8 29.00 24.39 -20.21
C PHE A 8 28.71 23.05 -19.53
N GLY A 9 29.78 22.39 -19.13
CA GLY A 9 29.72 21.25 -18.25
C GLY A 9 31.10 20.95 -17.69
N THR A 10 31.13 20.27 -16.56
CA THR A 10 32.39 19.86 -15.95
C THR A 10 32.90 18.62 -16.70
N PRO A 11 34.07 18.69 -17.38
CA PRO A 11 34.59 17.55 -18.14
C PRO A 11 34.95 16.39 -17.20
N GLU A 12 35.56 16.70 -16.07
CA GLU A 12 35.81 15.77 -14.98
C GLU A 12 34.84 16.00 -13.81
N PRO A 13 34.59 14.98 -12.97
CA PRO A 13 33.84 15.16 -11.74
C PRO A 13 34.56 16.14 -10.80
N PHE A 14 33.82 17.09 -10.23
CA PHE A 14 34.33 17.96 -9.18
C PHE A 14 34.00 17.40 -7.80
N ARG A 15 34.81 17.75 -6.80
CA ARG A 15 34.60 17.33 -5.42
C ARG A 15 33.83 18.37 -4.62
N PHE A 16 32.89 17.91 -3.81
CA PHE A 16 32.19 18.76 -2.86
C PHE A 16 31.92 18.01 -1.56
N LYS A 17 31.73 18.75 -0.48
CA LYS A 17 31.42 18.19 0.83
C LYS A 17 29.94 18.39 1.12
N GLU A 18 29.21 17.31 1.36
CA GLU A 18 27.80 17.40 1.77
C GLU A 18 27.75 17.67 3.28
N PRO A 19 27.23 18.82 3.74
CA PRO A 19 27.32 19.19 5.15
C PRO A 19 26.56 18.23 6.07
N SER A 20 25.43 17.69 5.60
CA SER A 20 24.60 16.76 6.36
C SER A 20 25.26 15.38 6.59
N LEU A 21 26.24 15.01 5.76
CA LEU A 21 26.91 13.70 5.80
C LEU A 21 28.39 13.77 6.22
N ASN A 22 28.94 14.99 6.33
CA ASN A 22 30.34 15.26 6.70
C ASN A 22 31.36 14.46 5.86
N GLU A 23 31.05 14.20 4.58
CA GLU A 23 31.83 13.35 3.68
C GLU A 23 31.95 14.02 2.30
N ASN A 24 33.00 13.68 1.55
CA ASN A 24 33.25 14.21 0.22
C ASN A 24 32.58 13.33 -0.84
N PHE A 25 31.90 13.98 -1.77
CA PHE A 25 31.24 13.38 -2.92
C PHE A 25 31.78 13.98 -4.21
N GLU A 26 31.61 13.24 -5.29
CA GLU A 26 31.98 13.64 -6.65
C GLU A 26 30.72 13.75 -7.50
N ALA A 27 30.60 14.85 -8.25
CA ALA A 27 29.49 15.10 -9.14
C ALA A 27 29.94 15.69 -10.47
N ARG A 28 29.06 15.60 -11.47
CA ARG A 28 29.17 16.32 -12.73
C ARG A 28 28.01 17.28 -12.88
N LEU A 29 28.29 18.42 -13.50
CA LEU A 29 27.33 19.49 -13.71
C LEU A 29 27.29 19.86 -15.19
N ARG A 30 26.09 20.17 -15.70
CA ARG A 30 25.86 20.71 -17.04
C ARG A 30 24.84 21.83 -16.99
N GLY A 31 24.99 22.81 -17.87
CA GLY A 31 24.12 23.97 -17.92
C GLY A 31 24.40 24.92 -19.05
N LYS A 32 23.76 26.09 -18.98
CA LYS A 32 23.83 27.16 -19.98
C LYS A 32 24.16 28.49 -19.33
N ALA A 33 25.08 29.23 -19.95
CA ALA A 33 25.36 30.61 -19.62
C ALA A 33 24.72 31.50 -20.69
N TYR A 34 23.91 32.46 -20.25
CA TYR A 34 23.27 33.48 -21.08
C TYR A 34 24.05 34.77 -20.91
N VAL A 35 25.04 34.98 -21.77
CA VAL A 35 25.95 36.13 -21.66
C VAL A 35 25.26 37.37 -22.26
N SER A 36 25.14 38.41 -21.44
CA SER A 36 24.55 39.69 -21.84
C SER A 36 25.62 40.70 -22.25
N GLU A 37 26.75 40.73 -21.53
CA GLU A 37 27.87 41.66 -21.76
C GLU A 37 29.19 40.98 -21.37
N TYR A 38 30.28 41.33 -22.04
CA TYR A 38 31.63 40.89 -21.68
C TYR A 38 32.68 41.93 -22.07
N ASP A 39 33.84 41.91 -21.42
CA ASP A 39 34.96 42.79 -21.71
C ASP A 39 35.67 42.39 -23.01
N THR A 40 35.48 43.19 -24.05
CA THR A 40 36.04 42.96 -25.40
C THR A 40 37.54 43.19 -25.48
N SER A 41 38.16 43.81 -24.48
CA SER A 41 39.62 43.92 -24.38
C SER A 41 40.27 42.61 -23.93
N LEU A 42 39.54 41.82 -23.12
CA LEU A 42 39.96 40.52 -22.59
C LEU A 42 39.54 39.37 -23.50
N TYR A 43 38.36 39.45 -24.11
CA TYR A 43 37.79 38.40 -24.96
C TYR A 43 37.51 38.96 -26.36
N LYS A 44 38.38 38.63 -27.32
CA LYS A 44 38.33 39.19 -28.67
C LYS A 44 37.32 38.49 -29.56
N THR A 45 37.02 37.22 -29.27
CA THR A 45 36.09 36.38 -30.02
C THR A 45 35.12 35.65 -29.10
N GLU A 46 33.99 35.18 -29.64
CA GLU A 46 33.04 34.32 -28.90
C GLU A 46 33.66 32.97 -28.50
N ASP A 47 34.66 32.50 -29.26
CA ASP A 47 35.44 31.30 -28.93
C ASP A 47 36.31 31.51 -27.69
N ASP A 48 36.93 32.69 -27.54
CA ASP A 48 37.70 33.05 -26.34
C ASP A 48 36.78 33.07 -25.10
N LEU A 49 35.59 33.65 -25.24
CA LEU A 49 34.56 33.67 -24.21
C LEU A 49 34.08 32.26 -23.84
N THR A 50 33.81 31.42 -24.83
CA THR A 50 33.40 30.02 -24.64
C THR A 50 34.47 29.22 -23.91
N LYS A 51 35.75 29.42 -24.27
CA LYS A 51 36.87 28.78 -23.61
C LYS A 51 37.02 29.26 -22.17
N ALA A 52 36.88 30.57 -21.92
CA ALA A 52 36.94 31.14 -20.58
C ALA A 52 35.87 30.54 -19.66
N ILE A 53 34.62 30.42 -20.11
CA ILE A 53 33.55 29.80 -19.31
C ILE A 53 33.82 28.30 -19.10
N ARG A 54 34.11 27.55 -20.16
CA ARG A 54 34.27 26.08 -20.03
C ARG A 54 35.49 25.67 -19.21
N SER A 55 36.59 26.42 -19.29
CA SER A 55 37.81 26.10 -18.55
C SER A 55 37.73 26.46 -17.07
N ASN A 56 36.93 27.47 -16.69
CA ASN A 56 36.83 27.92 -15.30
C ASN A 56 35.65 27.32 -14.54
N ILE A 57 34.64 26.75 -15.21
CA ILE A 57 33.42 26.26 -14.56
C ILE A 57 33.70 25.21 -13.47
N GLY A 58 34.68 24.31 -13.67
CA GLY A 58 35.03 23.30 -12.67
C GLY A 58 35.55 23.92 -11.38
N HIS A 59 36.59 24.75 -11.48
CA HIS A 59 37.21 25.44 -10.36
C HIS A 59 36.23 26.36 -9.63
N ILE A 60 35.48 27.18 -10.38
CA ILE A 60 34.46 28.09 -9.80
C ILE A 60 33.39 27.27 -9.06
N THR A 61 33.01 26.10 -9.58
CA THR A 61 32.05 25.21 -8.88
C THR A 61 32.63 24.72 -7.56
N GLU A 62 33.89 24.29 -7.52
CA GLU A 62 34.53 23.83 -6.28
C GLU A 62 34.63 24.96 -5.24
N GLU A 63 35.04 26.16 -5.62
CA GLU A 63 35.10 27.33 -4.72
C GLU A 63 33.70 27.74 -4.21
N SER A 64 32.71 27.73 -5.09
CA SER A 64 31.32 28.06 -4.75
C SER A 64 30.76 27.08 -3.72
N LEU A 65 31.06 25.78 -3.89
CA LEU A 65 30.61 24.74 -2.98
C LEU A 65 31.42 24.70 -1.68
N ALA A 66 32.69 25.11 -1.68
CA ALA A 66 33.46 25.32 -0.45
C ALA A 66 32.86 26.45 0.42
N SER A 67 32.25 27.44 -0.22
CA SER A 67 31.54 28.55 0.43
C SER A 67 30.07 28.25 0.72
N TRP A 68 29.63 27.00 0.50
CA TRP A 68 28.24 26.60 0.69
C TRP A 68 27.84 26.68 2.18
N PRO A 69 26.63 27.15 2.52
CA PRO A 69 26.19 27.22 3.90
C PRO A 69 26.21 25.84 4.59
N SER A 70 26.89 25.73 5.73
CA SER A 70 27.21 24.48 6.41
C SER A 70 26.02 23.69 6.96
N ASN A 71 24.80 24.24 6.90
CA ASN A 71 23.60 23.60 7.43
C ASN A 71 22.62 23.18 6.34
N ASP A 72 23.03 23.18 5.06
CA ASP A 72 22.10 23.15 3.95
C ASP A 72 22.47 22.13 2.86
N ILE A 73 21.47 21.41 2.37
CA ILE A 73 21.63 20.31 1.40
C ILE A 73 21.67 20.88 -0.03
N ILE A 74 22.63 20.40 -0.84
CA ILE A 74 22.65 20.70 -2.27
C ILE A 74 21.51 19.91 -2.94
N SER A 75 20.47 20.61 -3.37
CA SER A 75 19.29 20.01 -4.02
C SER A 75 18.87 20.81 -5.24
N SER A 76 18.11 20.17 -6.15
CA SER A 76 17.57 20.81 -7.37
C SER A 76 16.72 22.05 -7.09
N LYS A 77 16.20 22.22 -5.86
CA LYS A 77 15.43 23.42 -5.47
C LYS A 77 16.31 24.63 -5.14
N LYS A 78 17.64 24.52 -5.19
CA LYS A 78 18.59 25.59 -4.84
C LYS A 78 19.64 25.84 -5.92
N GLU A 79 19.35 25.45 -7.16
CA GLU A 79 20.16 25.79 -8.34
C GLU A 79 20.40 27.31 -8.44
N ASP A 80 19.42 28.12 -8.00
CA ASP A 80 19.52 29.59 -7.95
C ASP A 80 20.70 30.10 -7.10
N LEU A 81 21.01 29.43 -5.97
CA LEU A 81 22.14 29.83 -5.12
C LEU A 81 23.47 29.57 -5.83
N LEU A 82 23.60 28.41 -6.48
CA LEU A 82 24.78 28.08 -7.26
C LEU A 82 24.94 29.02 -8.47
N ASN A 83 23.83 29.34 -9.15
CA ASN A 83 23.80 30.32 -10.23
C ASN A 83 24.27 31.70 -9.77
N SER A 84 23.89 32.12 -8.56
CA SER A 84 24.32 33.40 -7.98
C SER A 84 25.83 33.46 -7.72
N PHE A 85 26.43 32.34 -7.31
CA PHE A 85 27.89 32.25 -7.15
C PHE A 85 28.61 32.30 -8.49
N PHE A 86 28.09 31.60 -9.51
CA PHE A 86 28.63 31.66 -10.86
C PHE A 86 28.57 33.09 -11.41
N LYS A 87 27.43 33.76 -11.28
CA LYS A 87 27.28 35.16 -11.69
C LYS A 87 28.34 36.05 -11.05
N ALA A 88 28.49 35.98 -9.72
CA ALA A 88 29.48 36.79 -9.00
C ALA A 88 30.93 36.48 -9.38
N ALA A 89 31.25 35.21 -9.68
CA ALA A 89 32.59 34.80 -10.09
C ALA A 89 32.93 35.27 -11.51
N TYR A 90 32.01 35.08 -12.46
CA TYR A 90 32.23 35.48 -13.86
C TYR A 90 32.16 37.00 -14.06
N GLU A 91 31.38 37.73 -13.25
CA GLU A 91 31.39 39.19 -13.27
C GLU A 91 32.78 39.76 -12.93
N LYS A 92 33.52 39.14 -12.00
CA LYS A 92 34.91 39.52 -11.69
C LYS A 92 35.89 39.24 -12.83
N MET A 93 35.54 38.33 -13.73
CA MET A 93 36.29 38.03 -14.94
C MET A 93 35.89 38.95 -16.10
N GLY A 94 35.01 39.93 -15.88
CA GLY A 94 34.50 40.82 -16.92
C GLY A 94 33.45 40.16 -17.80
N ILE A 95 32.74 39.12 -17.33
CA ILE A 95 31.66 38.44 -18.06
C ILE A 95 30.36 38.57 -17.26
N LYS A 96 29.38 39.32 -17.78
CA LYS A 96 28.03 39.38 -17.21
C LYS A 96 27.16 38.33 -17.88
N ALA A 97 26.75 37.33 -17.11
CA ALA A 97 25.92 36.23 -17.59
C ALA A 97 24.95 35.73 -16.53
N GLU A 98 23.78 35.30 -16.97
CA GLU A 98 22.87 34.48 -16.16
C GLU A 98 23.19 33.00 -16.39
N PHE A 99 23.19 32.21 -15.32
CA PHE A 99 23.53 30.80 -15.37
C PHE A 99 22.29 29.96 -15.08
N ALA A 100 22.13 28.86 -15.83
CA ALA A 100 21.13 27.85 -15.57
C ALA A 100 21.82 26.48 -15.52
N VAL A 101 21.86 25.88 -14.34
CA VAL A 101 22.27 24.48 -14.16
C VAL A 101 21.10 23.59 -14.57
N GLU A 102 21.29 22.77 -15.60
CA GLU A 102 20.24 21.86 -16.09
C GLU A 102 20.38 20.46 -15.51
N SER A 103 21.58 20.11 -15.02
CA SER A 103 21.88 18.78 -14.52
C SER A 103 22.99 18.83 -13.47
N PHE A 104 22.74 18.16 -12.35
CA PHE A 104 23.71 17.87 -11.30
C PHE A 104 23.61 16.39 -10.95
N VAL A 105 24.63 15.61 -11.27
CA VAL A 105 24.60 14.15 -11.18
C VAL A 105 25.82 13.64 -10.42
N LEU A 106 25.59 12.92 -9.33
CA LEU A 106 26.66 12.23 -8.59
C LEU A 106 27.31 11.16 -9.46
N THR A 107 28.62 10.93 -9.28
CA THR A 107 29.27 9.74 -9.83
C THR A 107 28.62 8.48 -9.27
N GLU A 108 28.71 7.36 -9.97
CA GLU A 108 28.06 6.12 -9.54
C GLU A 108 28.51 5.70 -8.12
N GLU A 109 29.81 5.82 -7.84
CA GLU A 109 30.37 5.54 -6.51
C GLU A 109 29.82 6.51 -5.45
N SER A 110 29.82 7.81 -5.74
CA SER A 110 29.29 8.83 -4.82
C SER A 110 27.79 8.66 -4.57
N ASN A 111 27.01 8.30 -5.59
CA ASN A 111 25.59 8.03 -5.45
C ASN A 111 25.36 6.80 -4.55
N LYS A 112 26.10 5.70 -4.75
CA LYS A 112 26.02 4.51 -3.88
C LYS A 112 26.31 4.86 -2.42
N ARG A 113 27.38 5.64 -2.16
CA ARG A 113 27.70 6.12 -0.80
C ARG A 113 26.61 7.03 -0.24
N TYR A 114 26.12 7.98 -1.03
CA TYR A 114 25.10 8.93 -0.62
C TYR A 114 23.79 8.23 -0.23
N GLN A 115 23.32 7.28 -1.05
CA GLN A 115 22.11 6.50 -0.76
C GLN A 115 22.28 5.60 0.46
N ASN A 116 23.45 4.97 0.64
CA ASN A 116 23.73 4.15 1.82
C ASN A 116 23.69 4.99 3.10
N LYS A 117 24.32 6.17 3.11
CA LYS A 117 24.34 7.07 4.28
C LYS A 117 22.96 7.68 4.58
N LYS A 118 22.23 8.14 3.56
CA LYS A 118 20.88 8.70 3.72
C LYS A 118 19.87 7.63 4.16
N GLY A 119 20.00 6.42 3.63
CA GLY A 119 19.28 5.23 4.09
C GLY A 119 19.58 4.94 5.56
N ASN A 120 20.86 4.91 5.95
CA ASN A 120 21.27 4.68 7.33
C ASN A 120 20.78 5.77 8.32
N ALA A 121 20.65 7.04 7.90
CA ALA A 121 20.08 8.09 8.73
C ALA A 121 18.57 7.87 9.00
N LEU A 122 17.81 7.47 7.97
CA LEU A 122 16.40 7.10 8.11
C LEU A 122 16.24 5.83 8.98
N PHE A 123 17.11 4.83 8.77
CA PHE A 123 17.16 3.62 9.59
C PHE A 123 17.68 3.88 11.02
N GLY A 124 18.46 4.95 11.25
CA GLY A 124 18.95 5.32 12.56
C GLY A 124 17.83 5.76 13.52
N MET A 125 16.77 6.38 13.00
CA MET A 125 15.57 6.71 13.77
C MET A 125 14.69 5.47 14.05
N PHE A 126 14.75 4.45 13.19
CA PHE A 126 13.97 3.22 13.29
C PHE A 126 14.85 1.99 13.03
N PRO A 127 15.69 1.58 13.99
CA PRO A 127 16.75 0.58 13.77
C PRO A 127 16.23 -0.77 13.28
N GLY A 128 15.00 -1.17 13.66
CA GLY A 128 14.37 -2.41 13.20
C GLY A 128 14.00 -2.42 11.70
N MET A 129 14.01 -1.26 11.03
CA MET A 129 13.80 -1.20 9.58
C MET A 129 15.05 -1.49 8.76
N ASN A 130 16.25 -1.38 9.37
CA ASN A 130 17.47 -1.76 8.69
C ASN A 130 17.48 -3.28 8.50
N PRO A 131 17.55 -3.82 7.28
CA PRO A 131 17.59 -5.26 7.06
C PRO A 131 18.72 -5.97 7.83
N ALA A 132 19.83 -5.28 8.11
CA ALA A 132 20.94 -5.83 8.88
C ALA A 132 20.61 -6.05 10.38
N ASN A 133 19.67 -5.29 10.92
CA ASN A 133 19.25 -5.35 12.33
C ASN A 133 17.95 -6.14 12.52
N GLN A 134 17.36 -6.66 11.45
CA GLN A 134 16.15 -7.47 11.53
C GLN A 134 16.48 -8.87 12.04
N PRO A 135 15.55 -9.52 12.77
CA PRO A 135 15.73 -10.90 13.23
C PRO A 135 16.01 -11.84 12.06
N LYS A 136 16.98 -12.73 12.22
CA LYS A 136 17.23 -13.82 11.27
C LYS A 136 16.55 -15.09 11.78
N LEU A 137 16.22 -15.99 10.86
CA LEU A 137 15.63 -17.29 11.21
C LEU A 137 16.49 -18.10 12.18
N SER A 138 17.81 -18.02 12.04
CA SER A 138 18.78 -18.67 12.94
C SER A 138 18.71 -18.19 14.38
N ASP A 139 18.14 -17.02 14.62
CA ASP A 139 18.13 -16.37 15.93
C ASP A 139 16.83 -16.66 16.70
N LEU A 140 15.85 -17.28 16.04
CA LEU A 140 14.55 -17.60 16.63
C LEU A 140 14.62 -18.89 17.43
N GLN A 141 13.85 -18.96 18.52
CA GLN A 141 13.73 -20.21 19.27
C GLN A 141 12.91 -21.21 18.44
N PRO A 142 13.46 -22.39 18.13
CA PRO A 142 12.72 -23.42 17.42
C PRO A 142 11.44 -23.79 18.15
N GLU A 143 10.37 -23.98 17.40
CA GLU A 143 9.09 -24.38 17.95
C GLU A 143 8.57 -25.61 17.22
N GLU A 144 8.49 -26.73 17.93
CA GLU A 144 7.81 -27.90 17.39
C GLU A 144 6.30 -27.68 17.43
N HIS A 145 5.68 -27.91 16.27
CA HIS A 145 4.24 -27.86 16.12
C HIS A 145 3.78 -29.03 15.24
N GLY A 146 2.55 -29.46 15.45
CA GLY A 146 1.81 -30.38 14.60
C GLY A 146 1.40 -29.74 13.28
N PRO A 147 0.59 -30.43 12.48
CA PRO A 147 0.24 -29.92 11.16
C PRO A 147 -0.72 -28.73 11.28
N VAL A 148 -0.58 -27.77 10.35
CA VAL A 148 -1.57 -26.70 10.19
C VAL A 148 -2.90 -27.30 9.73
N VAL A 149 -3.98 -26.83 10.33
CA VAL A 149 -5.37 -27.25 10.06
C VAL A 149 -6.28 -26.08 9.66
N GLU A 150 -5.90 -24.84 10.02
CA GLU A 150 -6.56 -23.62 9.55
C GLU A 150 -5.55 -22.50 9.33
N ILE A 151 -5.76 -21.70 8.29
CA ILE A 151 -5.10 -20.41 8.07
C ILE A 151 -6.19 -19.35 7.91
N CYS A 152 -6.16 -18.31 8.72
CA CYS A 152 -7.14 -17.22 8.72
C CYS A 152 -6.42 -15.88 8.50
N SER A 153 -6.62 -15.28 7.33
CA SER A 153 -6.13 -13.93 7.01
C SER A 153 -7.26 -12.93 7.25
N ASP A 154 -7.03 -11.98 8.14
CA ASP A 154 -7.98 -10.90 8.43
C ASP A 154 -7.36 -9.56 8.04
N TYR A 155 -8.19 -8.68 7.48
CA TYR A 155 -7.85 -7.27 7.32
C TYR A 155 -9.06 -6.40 7.62
N SER A 156 -8.79 -5.25 8.24
CA SER A 156 -9.79 -4.21 8.49
C SER A 156 -9.13 -2.85 8.33
N SER A 157 -9.78 -1.93 7.65
CA SER A 157 -9.40 -0.54 7.57
C SER A 157 -10.64 0.32 7.81
N HIS A 158 -10.56 1.18 8.81
CA HIS A 158 -11.59 2.16 9.13
C HIS A 158 -11.19 3.50 8.53
N GLY A 159 -12.01 4.02 7.63
CA GLY A 159 -11.79 5.34 7.07
C GLY A 159 -12.53 6.42 7.86
N MET A 160 -12.10 7.67 7.72
CA MET A 160 -12.69 8.81 8.44
C MET A 160 -14.10 9.19 7.95
N SER A 161 -14.55 8.61 6.84
CA SER A 161 -15.87 8.85 6.23
C SER A 161 -16.85 7.72 6.53
N MET A 162 -18.10 8.07 6.82
CA MET A 162 -19.17 7.07 7.04
C MET A 162 -19.31 6.15 5.82
N GLY A 163 -19.22 4.84 6.04
CA GLY A 163 -19.32 3.83 4.98
C GLY A 163 -18.04 3.61 4.15
N SER A 164 -16.91 4.21 4.54
CA SER A 164 -15.60 3.95 3.92
C SER A 164 -14.86 2.75 4.52
N ASP A 165 -15.48 2.05 5.49
CA ASP A 165 -14.91 0.87 6.10
C ASP A 165 -14.74 -0.26 5.09
N THR A 166 -13.58 -0.91 5.18
CA THR A 166 -13.27 -2.11 4.43
C THR A 166 -12.81 -3.18 5.39
N SER A 167 -13.32 -4.39 5.23
CA SER A 167 -12.86 -5.53 5.99
C SER A 167 -12.93 -6.75 5.11
N GLY A 168 -12.03 -7.70 5.32
CA GLY A 168 -12.15 -9.00 4.69
C GLY A 168 -11.48 -10.07 5.52
N ARG A 169 -11.92 -11.28 5.26
CA ARG A 169 -11.51 -12.48 5.95
C ARG A 169 -11.43 -13.62 4.96
N GLU A 170 -10.27 -14.24 4.87
CA GLU A 170 -9.98 -15.41 4.06
C GLU A 170 -9.60 -16.56 5.01
N VAL A 171 -10.32 -17.68 4.91
CA VAL A 171 -10.13 -18.84 5.78
C VAL A 171 -9.87 -20.08 4.93
N VAL A 172 -8.73 -20.71 5.14
CA VAL A 172 -8.34 -21.99 4.53
C VAL A 172 -8.43 -23.07 5.61
N ARG A 173 -9.25 -24.11 5.41
CA ARG A 173 -9.41 -25.22 6.36
C ARG A 173 -9.18 -26.57 5.73
N TRP A 174 -8.32 -27.37 6.37
CA TRP A 174 -8.17 -28.79 6.07
C TRP A 174 -9.29 -29.57 6.75
N GLN A 175 -10.03 -30.35 5.97
CA GLN A 175 -11.12 -31.21 6.45
C GLN A 175 -10.58 -32.60 6.84
N GLU A 176 -11.37 -33.35 7.61
CA GLU A 176 -11.03 -34.73 8.01
C GLU A 176 -10.93 -35.69 6.82
N ASP A 177 -11.69 -35.43 5.75
CA ASP A 177 -11.67 -36.22 4.51
C ASP A 177 -10.47 -35.91 3.60
N GLY A 178 -9.56 -35.02 4.04
CA GLY A 178 -8.38 -34.59 3.29
C GLY A 178 -8.63 -33.46 2.29
N THR A 179 -9.88 -33.04 2.09
CA THR A 179 -10.17 -31.87 1.24
C THR A 179 -9.81 -30.57 1.94
N VAL A 180 -9.60 -29.51 1.14
CA VAL A 180 -9.30 -28.17 1.67
C VAL A 180 -10.34 -27.19 1.14
N LEU A 181 -11.00 -26.49 2.07
CA LEU A 181 -12.00 -25.48 1.76
C LEU A 181 -11.41 -24.09 1.98
N ILE A 182 -11.69 -23.18 1.05
CA ILE A 182 -11.28 -21.78 1.13
C ILE A 182 -12.54 -20.92 1.12
N GLU A 183 -12.74 -20.13 2.17
CA GLU A 183 -13.86 -19.20 2.30
C GLU A 183 -13.33 -17.77 2.33
N ILE A 184 -13.81 -16.93 1.41
CA ILE A 184 -13.42 -15.53 1.30
C ILE A 184 -14.66 -14.69 1.53
N SER A 185 -14.58 -13.79 2.50
CA SER A 185 -15.59 -12.77 2.76
C SER A 185 -14.94 -11.40 2.68
N ASP A 186 -15.52 -10.52 1.88
CA ASP A 186 -15.03 -9.16 1.68
C ASP A 186 -16.19 -8.18 1.82
N ARG A 187 -15.97 -7.13 2.59
CA ARG A 187 -16.87 -5.99 2.74
C ARG A 187 -16.14 -4.73 2.33
N ARG A 188 -16.64 -4.06 1.30
CA ARG A 188 -16.08 -2.78 0.83
C ARG A 188 -17.20 -1.83 0.47
N TYR A 189 -17.20 -0.62 1.06
CA TYR A 189 -18.16 0.44 0.74
C TYR A 189 -19.63 -0.01 0.80
N GLY A 190 -19.98 -0.78 1.84
CA GLY A 190 -21.34 -1.31 2.03
C GLY A 190 -21.77 -2.43 1.08
N LYS A 191 -20.84 -2.97 0.27
CA LYS A 191 -21.05 -4.19 -0.52
C LYS A 191 -20.35 -5.36 0.14
N GLU A 192 -21.03 -6.48 0.23
CA GLU A 192 -20.49 -7.72 0.80
C GLU A 192 -20.41 -8.79 -0.29
N THR A 193 -19.29 -9.49 -0.35
CA THR A 193 -19.08 -10.64 -1.23
C THR A 193 -18.63 -11.83 -0.41
N TYR A 194 -19.19 -12.99 -0.73
CA TYR A 194 -18.79 -14.26 -0.15
C TYR A 194 -18.46 -15.23 -1.28
N GLU A 195 -17.34 -15.92 -1.16
CA GLU A 195 -16.92 -16.97 -2.08
C GLU A 195 -16.48 -18.19 -1.29
N LYS A 196 -16.86 -19.37 -1.76
CA LYS A 196 -16.44 -20.65 -1.21
C LYS A 196 -15.83 -21.49 -2.31
N HIS A 197 -14.64 -22.02 -2.07
CA HIS A 197 -13.87 -22.80 -3.03
C HIS A 197 -13.44 -24.13 -2.41
N LEU A 198 -13.43 -25.17 -3.23
CA LEU A 198 -12.68 -26.40 -3.00
C LEU A 198 -11.29 -26.19 -3.61
N ALA A 199 -10.23 -26.25 -2.81
CA ALA A 199 -8.87 -26.03 -3.28
C ALA A 199 -8.38 -27.17 -4.20
N GLY A 200 -7.47 -26.85 -5.12
CA GLY A 200 -6.72 -27.87 -5.85
C GLY A 200 -5.84 -28.69 -4.90
N SER A 201 -5.94 -30.02 -4.96
CA SER A 201 -5.28 -30.95 -4.02
C SER A 201 -3.76 -30.75 -3.98
N GLU A 202 -3.09 -30.78 -5.13
CA GLU A 202 -1.63 -30.59 -5.24
C GLU A 202 -1.17 -29.23 -4.68
N ALA A 203 -1.90 -28.15 -5.02
CA ALA A 203 -1.59 -26.80 -4.53
C ALA A 203 -1.76 -26.70 -3.00
N SER A 204 -2.79 -27.35 -2.46
CA SER A 204 -3.05 -27.36 -1.01
C SER A 204 -1.97 -28.13 -0.23
N GLU A 205 -1.42 -29.20 -0.80
CA GLU A 205 -0.28 -29.93 -0.23
C GLU A 205 1.00 -29.09 -0.25
N LYS A 206 1.26 -28.39 -1.36
CA LYS A 206 2.38 -27.42 -1.46
C LYS A 206 2.26 -26.33 -0.39
N LEU A 207 1.07 -25.77 -0.20
CA LEU A 207 0.79 -24.78 0.84
C LEU A 207 1.10 -25.33 2.24
N ARG A 208 0.56 -26.49 2.58
CA ARG A 208 0.76 -27.12 3.89
C ARG A 208 2.24 -27.42 4.16
N LYS A 209 2.95 -27.93 3.14
CA LYS A 209 4.39 -28.20 3.21
C LYS A 209 5.18 -26.91 3.44
N TYR A 210 4.87 -25.86 2.67
CA TYR A 210 5.55 -24.57 2.82
C TYR A 210 5.35 -23.98 4.21
N VAL A 211 4.13 -24.02 4.76
CA VAL A 211 3.86 -23.54 6.13
C VAL A 211 4.72 -24.29 7.16
N LYS A 212 4.85 -25.62 7.03
CA LYS A 212 5.71 -26.43 7.90
C LYS A 212 7.19 -26.05 7.82
N GLU A 213 7.69 -25.71 6.64
CA GLU A 213 9.12 -25.44 6.39
C GLU A 213 9.51 -23.96 6.56
N SER A 214 8.53 -23.05 6.62
CA SER A 214 8.77 -21.60 6.57
C SER A 214 8.94 -20.93 7.93
N HIS A 215 9.01 -21.71 9.02
CA HIS A 215 9.23 -21.24 10.39
C HIS A 215 8.20 -20.20 10.87
N VAL A 216 6.94 -20.33 10.45
CA VAL A 216 5.89 -19.35 10.81
C VAL A 216 5.57 -19.34 12.31
N ALA A 217 5.74 -20.46 13.00
CA ALA A 217 5.52 -20.56 14.43
C ALA A 217 6.58 -19.75 15.20
N GLU A 218 7.85 -19.92 14.83
CA GLU A 218 8.98 -19.19 15.38
C GLU A 218 8.88 -17.69 15.05
N MET A 219 8.46 -17.34 13.83
CA MET A 219 8.22 -15.95 13.45
C MET A 219 7.15 -15.27 14.31
N ALA A 220 6.14 -16.02 14.79
CA ALA A 220 5.05 -15.48 15.59
C ALA A 220 5.46 -15.13 17.03
N GLN A 221 6.63 -15.57 17.47
CA GLN A 221 7.22 -15.20 18.77
C GLN A 221 7.84 -13.79 18.75
N VAL A 222 8.12 -13.27 17.55
CA VAL A 222 8.77 -11.97 17.37
C VAL A 222 7.71 -10.87 17.38
N LYS A 223 7.94 -9.84 18.21
CA LYS A 223 7.09 -8.64 18.19
C LYS A 223 7.17 -7.95 16.82
N PRO A 224 6.03 -7.48 16.27
CA PRO A 224 6.01 -6.86 14.95
C PRO A 224 6.93 -5.63 14.92
N ILE A 225 7.67 -5.47 13.82
CA ILE A 225 8.53 -4.31 13.61
C ILE A 225 7.65 -3.20 13.03
N PRO A 226 7.39 -2.10 13.77
CA PRO A 226 6.42 -1.10 13.34
C PRO A 226 6.89 -0.34 12.10
N ASN A 227 5.94 0.06 11.26
CA ASN A 227 6.17 0.98 10.16
C ASN A 227 6.02 2.43 10.67
N PRO A 228 7.05 3.30 10.61
CA PRO A 228 6.97 4.68 11.06
C PRO A 228 6.04 5.54 10.21
N PHE A 229 5.69 5.09 9.01
CA PHE A 229 4.75 5.78 8.11
C PHE A 229 3.29 5.38 8.34
N GLN A 230 3.00 4.46 9.27
CA GLN A 230 1.62 4.12 9.69
C GLN A 230 1.01 5.14 10.67
N MET A 231 1.65 6.30 10.89
CA MET A 231 1.12 7.43 11.67
C MET A 231 0.08 8.26 10.89
N THR A 232 -0.85 7.61 10.18
CA THR A 232 -2.03 8.27 9.61
C THR A 232 -3.25 7.87 10.43
N ASP A 233 -4.27 8.73 10.46
CA ASP A 233 -5.56 8.57 11.15
C ASP A 233 -6.41 7.34 10.71
N TYR A 234 -5.83 6.45 9.92
CA TYR A 234 -6.42 5.20 9.45
C TYR A 234 -6.01 4.04 10.36
N SER A 235 -6.95 3.57 11.19
CA SER A 235 -6.78 2.31 11.92
C SER A 235 -6.94 1.13 10.96
N SER A 236 -5.85 0.83 10.23
CA SER A 236 -5.73 -0.39 9.44
C SER A 236 -4.98 -1.47 10.23
N SER A 237 -5.58 -2.65 10.32
CA SER A 237 -4.98 -3.84 10.94
C SER A 237 -5.10 -4.99 9.96
N SER A 238 -4.00 -5.71 9.74
CA SER A 238 -4.03 -6.95 8.99
C SER A 238 -3.11 -7.97 9.63
N HIS A 239 -3.60 -9.19 9.79
CA HIS A 239 -2.84 -10.29 10.37
C HIS A 239 -3.23 -11.60 9.71
N ILE A 240 -2.35 -12.58 9.81
CA ILE A 240 -2.60 -13.96 9.42
C ILE A 240 -2.42 -14.85 10.65
N THR A 241 -3.42 -15.68 10.94
CA THR A 241 -3.43 -16.61 12.05
C THR A 241 -3.33 -18.02 11.51
N PHE A 242 -2.38 -18.79 12.02
CA PHE A 242 -2.18 -20.20 11.73
C PHE A 242 -2.65 -21.00 12.95
N THR A 243 -3.49 -21.99 12.71
CA THR A 243 -3.96 -22.91 13.74
C THR A 243 -3.31 -24.27 13.51
N PHE A 244 -2.51 -24.72 14.47
CA PHE A 244 -1.83 -26.00 14.47
C PHE A 244 -2.55 -26.99 15.39
N LEU A 245 -2.52 -28.27 15.01
CA LEU A 245 -3.04 -29.37 15.82
C LEU A 245 -1.88 -30.08 16.55
N ASP A 246 -1.60 -29.66 17.77
CA ASP A 246 -0.43 -30.10 18.55
C ASP A 246 -0.88 -31.11 19.60
N GLY A 247 -0.65 -32.41 19.35
CA GLY A 247 -1.05 -33.47 20.29
C GLY A 247 -2.55 -33.49 20.60
N GLY A 248 -3.39 -33.03 19.67
CA GLY A 248 -4.85 -32.92 19.83
C GLY A 248 -5.34 -31.56 20.36
N VAL A 249 -4.43 -30.63 20.66
CA VAL A 249 -4.76 -29.27 21.10
C VAL A 249 -4.61 -28.29 19.95
N MET A 250 -5.57 -27.37 19.80
CA MET A 250 -5.53 -26.32 18.79
C MET A 250 -4.71 -25.14 19.29
N VAL A 251 -3.64 -24.81 18.57
CA VAL A 251 -2.64 -23.82 18.97
C VAL A 251 -2.54 -22.73 17.88
N ASN A 252 -2.81 -21.48 18.27
CA ASN A 252 -2.84 -20.34 17.35
C ASN A 252 -1.50 -19.58 17.34
N ARG A 253 -0.99 -19.27 16.15
CA ARG A 253 0.17 -18.39 15.92
C ARG A 253 -0.22 -17.27 14.97
N ARG A 254 0.09 -16.03 15.34
CA ARG A 254 -0.33 -14.85 14.58
C ARG A 254 0.88 -14.08 14.07
N LEU A 255 0.88 -13.80 12.77
CA LEU A 255 1.84 -12.88 12.14
C LEU A 255 1.13 -11.56 11.79
N ASP A 256 1.83 -10.45 12.02
CA ASP A 256 1.34 -9.12 11.66
C ASP A 256 1.74 -8.80 10.21
N CYS A 257 0.76 -8.56 9.36
CA CYS A 257 1.00 -8.26 7.95
C CYS A 257 1.56 -6.85 7.74
N GLY A 258 1.46 -5.96 8.73
CA GLY A 258 2.01 -4.59 8.71
C GLY A 258 3.46 -4.49 9.20
N SER A 259 4.04 -5.59 9.71
CA SER A 259 5.42 -5.64 10.19
C SER A 259 6.43 -5.35 9.06
N CYS A 260 7.41 -4.48 9.29
CA CYS A 260 8.47 -4.21 8.32
C CYS A 260 9.57 -5.27 8.25
N TRP A 261 9.38 -6.42 8.91
CA TRP A 261 10.34 -7.52 8.86
C TRP A 261 10.34 -8.21 7.49
N ASN A 262 11.42 -8.05 6.74
CA ASN A 262 11.53 -8.50 5.34
C ASN A 262 11.33 -10.00 5.17
N GLN A 263 11.89 -10.81 6.08
CA GLN A 263 11.77 -12.27 5.99
C GLN A 263 10.32 -12.72 6.21
N GLN A 264 9.65 -12.15 7.22
CA GLN A 264 8.24 -12.41 7.48
C GLN A 264 7.36 -11.97 6.30
N GLN A 265 7.60 -10.79 5.72
CA GLN A 265 6.86 -10.30 4.56
C GLN A 265 7.02 -11.21 3.32
N LYS A 266 8.23 -11.74 3.07
CA LYS A 266 8.46 -12.73 2.01
C LYS A 266 7.66 -14.02 2.25
N THR A 267 7.68 -14.54 3.47
CA THR A 267 6.93 -15.75 3.84
C THR A 267 5.43 -15.54 3.68
N ILE A 268 4.89 -14.43 4.19
CA ILE A 268 3.46 -14.09 4.06
C ILE A 268 3.08 -13.95 2.58
N GLY A 269 3.91 -13.28 1.78
CA GLY A 269 3.69 -13.13 0.34
C GLY A 269 3.59 -14.49 -0.36
N LYS A 270 4.53 -15.39 -0.08
CA LYS A 270 4.54 -16.73 -0.67
C LYS A 270 3.33 -17.57 -0.25
N ILE A 271 2.87 -17.43 0.99
CA ILE A 271 1.64 -18.09 1.47
C ILE A 271 0.42 -17.60 0.70
N ARG A 272 0.28 -16.28 0.50
CA ARG A 272 -0.82 -15.71 -0.31
C ARG A 272 -0.79 -16.20 -1.75
N ASP A 273 0.39 -16.29 -2.36
CA ASP A 273 0.55 -16.82 -3.71
C ASP A 273 0.09 -18.29 -3.80
N LEU A 274 0.44 -19.10 -2.79
CA LEU A 274 0.04 -20.51 -2.72
C LEU A 274 -1.47 -20.67 -2.46
N ILE A 275 -2.08 -19.83 -1.62
CA ILE A 275 -3.54 -19.80 -1.44
C ILE A 275 -4.23 -19.43 -2.75
N LYS A 276 -3.70 -18.44 -3.48
CA LYS A 276 -4.19 -18.09 -4.81
C LYS A 276 -4.07 -19.27 -5.79
N GLU A 277 -2.94 -19.97 -5.82
CA GLU A 277 -2.77 -21.20 -6.62
C GLU A 277 -3.83 -22.25 -6.26
N CYS A 278 -4.14 -22.42 -4.96
CA CYS A 278 -5.19 -23.34 -4.49
C CYS A 278 -6.57 -22.98 -5.05
N ILE A 279 -6.91 -21.69 -5.11
CA ILE A 279 -8.18 -21.21 -5.68
C ILE A 279 -8.18 -21.39 -7.20
N ASP A 280 -7.11 -20.97 -7.87
CA ASP A 280 -7.02 -20.97 -9.34
C ASP A 280 -7.04 -22.39 -9.94
N THR A 281 -6.46 -23.37 -9.22
CA THR A 281 -6.46 -24.80 -9.60
C THR A 281 -7.64 -25.58 -9.03
N GLY A 282 -8.42 -24.96 -8.16
CA GLY A 282 -9.55 -25.55 -7.46
C GLY A 282 -10.89 -25.39 -8.21
N LYS A 283 -11.97 -25.53 -7.46
CA LYS A 283 -13.34 -25.36 -7.94
C LYS A 283 -14.12 -24.39 -7.05
N CYS A 284 -14.71 -23.36 -7.65
CA CYS A 284 -15.68 -22.51 -6.97
C CYS A 284 -16.96 -23.30 -6.67
N LEU A 285 -17.37 -23.32 -5.40
CA LEU A 285 -18.58 -23.99 -4.91
C LEU A 285 -19.75 -23.01 -4.73
N ASP A 286 -19.47 -21.81 -4.24
CA ASP A 286 -20.48 -20.75 -4.03
C ASP A 286 -19.86 -19.37 -4.25
N LYS A 287 -20.65 -18.44 -4.78
CA LYS A 287 -20.27 -17.04 -4.98
C LYS A 287 -21.51 -16.15 -4.86
N THR A 288 -21.61 -15.43 -3.76
CA THR A 288 -22.72 -14.54 -3.45
C THR A 288 -22.24 -13.09 -3.41
N LYS A 289 -23.01 -12.18 -4.01
CA LYS A 289 -22.84 -10.72 -3.89
C LYS A 289 -24.08 -10.14 -3.21
N ILE A 290 -23.92 -9.52 -2.05
CA ILE A 290 -24.97 -8.81 -1.33
C ILE A 290 -24.68 -7.32 -1.50
N GLY A 291 -25.41 -6.65 -2.38
CA GLY A 291 -25.36 -5.21 -2.55
C GLY A 291 -26.50 -4.53 -1.79
N ASN A 292 -26.23 -3.38 -1.17
CA ASN A 292 -27.28 -2.45 -0.80
C ASN A 292 -27.83 -1.80 -2.08
N ASP A 293 -29.02 -2.19 -2.53
CA ASP A 293 -29.82 -1.44 -3.50
C ASP A 293 -30.41 -0.18 -2.85
N THR A 294 -29.55 0.71 -2.38
CA THR A 294 -29.91 2.10 -2.03
C THR A 294 -29.17 3.05 -2.94
N ASN A 295 -29.34 2.87 -4.25
CA ASN A 295 -29.09 3.88 -5.25
C ASN A 295 -30.43 4.26 -5.89
N THR A 296 -31.23 5.01 -5.14
CA THR A 296 -32.31 5.82 -5.70
C THR A 296 -32.03 7.25 -5.26
N THR A 297 -31.40 8.00 -6.17
CA THR A 297 -31.46 9.46 -6.29
C THR A 297 -31.45 10.28 -4.99
N MET A 298 -30.25 10.62 -4.52
CA MET A 298 -30.04 11.83 -3.71
C MET A 298 -29.00 12.73 -4.38
N SER A 299 -29.34 13.17 -5.60
CA SER A 299 -28.82 14.41 -6.16
C SER A 299 -29.94 15.43 -6.09
N GLY A 300 -29.74 16.45 -5.26
CA GLY A 300 -30.61 17.61 -5.16
C GLY A 300 -31.52 17.59 -3.93
N ILE A 301 -31.10 18.29 -2.87
CA ILE A 301 -31.80 19.42 -2.23
C ILE A 301 -30.97 19.79 -0.99
N MET A 302 -30.22 20.89 -1.11
CA MET A 302 -29.87 21.69 0.05
C MET A 302 -31.17 22.35 0.54
N GLY A 303 -31.49 22.22 1.82
CA GLY A 303 -32.55 23.02 2.42
C GLY A 303 -33.26 22.36 3.60
N THR A 304 -32.92 22.86 4.80
CA THR A 304 -33.82 23.16 5.91
C THR A 304 -34.60 22.04 6.64
N THR A 305 -34.39 22.06 7.96
CA THR A 305 -35.34 21.80 9.06
C THR A 305 -35.85 20.37 9.31
N ASN A 306 -35.23 19.78 10.33
CA ASN A 306 -35.85 19.17 11.52
C ASN A 306 -37.40 19.28 11.60
N GLN A 307 -38.09 18.15 11.39
CA GLN A 307 -39.32 17.78 12.14
C GLN A 307 -39.69 16.32 11.88
N GLY A 308 -39.98 15.60 12.96
CA GLY A 308 -40.31 14.18 12.93
C GLY A 308 -41.62 13.89 12.21
N MET A 309 -41.58 12.92 11.30
CA MET A 309 -42.76 12.27 10.76
C MET A 309 -42.54 10.76 10.65
N LYS A 310 -43.47 10.01 11.24
CA LYS A 310 -43.64 8.57 11.09
C LYS A 310 -43.72 8.21 9.60
N ILE A 311 -42.67 7.60 9.06
CA ILE A 311 -42.68 7.03 7.71
C ILE A 311 -43.20 5.59 7.83
N LYS A 312 -44.40 5.35 7.31
CA LYS A 312 -44.94 4.01 7.09
C LYS A 312 -44.25 3.44 5.84
N THR A 313 -43.15 2.72 6.03
CA THR A 313 -42.37 2.11 4.94
C THR A 313 -43.18 1.01 4.25
N PRO A 314 -43.35 1.02 2.92
CA PRO A 314 -43.96 -0.09 2.20
C PRO A 314 -43.04 -1.31 2.32
N GLY A 315 -43.48 -2.35 3.04
CA GLY A 315 -42.72 -3.60 3.20
C GLY A 315 -42.47 -4.06 4.64
N ALA A 316 -42.70 -3.19 5.64
CA ALA A 316 -42.64 -3.55 7.05
C ALA A 316 -43.78 -4.52 7.41
N TRP A 317 -43.45 -5.63 8.08
CA TRP A 317 -44.42 -6.58 8.62
C TRP A 317 -44.22 -6.74 10.12
N ARG A 318 -45.32 -6.90 10.85
CA ARG A 318 -45.30 -7.12 12.28
C ARG A 318 -45.32 -8.61 12.57
N CYS A 319 -44.33 -9.09 13.31
CA CYS A 319 -44.27 -10.47 13.76
C CYS A 319 -45.28 -10.69 14.90
N SER A 320 -45.68 -11.94 15.14
CA SER A 320 -46.51 -12.33 16.28
C SER A 320 -45.87 -11.98 17.63
N CYS A 321 -44.54 -11.82 17.69
CA CYS A 321 -43.81 -11.31 18.85
C CYS A 321 -43.86 -9.77 18.98
N ASN A 322 -44.74 -9.09 18.23
CA ASN A 322 -44.94 -7.64 18.16
C ASN A 322 -43.79 -6.80 17.58
N GLN A 323 -42.69 -7.41 17.13
CA GLN A 323 -41.59 -6.71 16.48
C GLN A 323 -41.94 -6.32 15.03
N GLU A 324 -41.63 -5.09 14.63
CA GLU A 324 -41.68 -4.68 13.22
C GLU A 324 -40.39 -5.08 12.51
N ASN A 325 -40.52 -5.73 11.36
CA ASN A 325 -39.41 -6.27 10.58
C ASN A 325 -39.55 -5.88 9.11
N THR A 326 -38.42 -5.64 8.44
CA THR A 326 -38.36 -5.35 7.00
C THR A 326 -37.76 -6.52 6.20
N GLY A 327 -37.11 -7.48 6.86
CA GLY A 327 -36.48 -8.67 6.25
C GLY A 327 -37.40 -9.89 6.08
N LYS A 328 -36.84 -11.01 5.59
CA LYS A 328 -37.57 -12.28 5.40
C LYS A 328 -37.88 -13.04 6.70
N PHE A 329 -37.19 -12.72 7.79
CA PHE A 329 -37.34 -13.32 9.11
C PHE A 329 -37.43 -12.23 10.18
N CYS A 330 -38.04 -12.55 11.31
CA CYS A 330 -38.10 -11.66 12.45
C CYS A 330 -36.73 -11.57 13.11
N VAL A 331 -36.24 -10.35 13.34
CA VAL A 331 -34.93 -10.11 13.97
C VAL A 331 -34.87 -10.56 15.44
N ASN A 332 -36.03 -10.71 16.08
CA ASN A 332 -36.11 -11.08 17.50
C ASN A 332 -36.31 -12.59 17.69
N CYS A 333 -37.31 -13.18 17.04
CA CYS A 333 -37.65 -14.60 17.25
C CYS A 333 -37.29 -15.53 16.08
N GLY A 334 -36.73 -15.01 14.98
CA GLY A 334 -36.33 -15.81 13.81
C GLY A 334 -37.49 -16.33 12.96
N SER A 335 -38.76 -16.07 13.32
CA SER A 335 -39.91 -16.57 12.55
C SER A 335 -39.97 -15.93 11.15
N PRO A 336 -40.32 -16.68 10.09
CA PRO A 336 -40.40 -16.14 8.74
C PRO A 336 -41.55 -15.14 8.57
N LYS A 337 -41.41 -14.22 7.60
CA LYS A 337 -42.46 -13.29 7.20
C LYS A 337 -43.72 -14.08 6.79
N PRO A 338 -44.92 -13.77 7.34
CA PRO A 338 -46.16 -14.40 6.91
C PRO A 338 -46.38 -14.20 5.42
N SER A 339 -46.36 -15.29 4.66
CA SER A 339 -46.71 -15.29 3.24
C SER A 339 -48.22 -15.24 3.12
N GLY A 340 -48.77 -14.15 2.55
CA GLY A 340 -50.21 -14.02 2.34
C GLY A 340 -50.77 -15.18 1.51
N LYS A 341 -52.00 -15.60 1.82
CA LYS A 341 -52.73 -16.66 1.11
C LYS A 341 -52.74 -16.40 -0.40
N TRP A 342 -52.51 -17.44 -1.19
CA TRP A 342 -52.57 -17.40 -2.65
C TRP A 342 -53.33 -18.60 -3.20
N LYS A 343 -54.10 -18.39 -4.27
CA LYS A 343 -54.77 -19.49 -4.99
C LYS A 343 -53.88 -19.99 -6.12
N CYS A 344 -53.73 -21.30 -6.21
CA CYS A 344 -52.93 -21.90 -7.27
C CYS A 344 -53.59 -21.69 -8.63
N PRO A 345 -52.90 -21.13 -9.65
CA PRO A 345 -53.49 -20.94 -10.97
C PRO A 345 -53.78 -22.26 -11.68
N ASN A 346 -53.16 -23.37 -11.27
CA ASN A 346 -53.31 -24.66 -11.91
C ASN A 346 -54.42 -25.53 -11.30
N CYS A 347 -54.59 -25.51 -9.97
CA CYS A 347 -55.57 -26.37 -9.27
C CYS A 347 -56.51 -25.62 -8.32
N ASN A 348 -56.46 -24.30 -8.29
CA ASN A 348 -57.32 -23.39 -7.54
C ASN A 348 -57.34 -23.59 -6.00
N THR A 349 -56.43 -24.40 -5.46
CA THR A 349 -56.26 -24.63 -4.02
C THR A 349 -55.68 -23.37 -3.36
N GLU A 350 -56.18 -22.98 -2.19
CA GLU A 350 -55.64 -21.86 -1.40
C GLU A 350 -54.44 -22.32 -0.55
N ASN A 351 -53.31 -21.63 -0.67
CA ASN A 351 -52.04 -22.02 -0.06
C ASN A 351 -51.39 -20.85 0.68
N GLU A 352 -50.62 -21.16 1.71
CA GLU A 352 -49.84 -20.18 2.48
C GLU A 352 -48.33 -20.34 2.29
N GLY A 353 -47.87 -21.50 1.80
CA GLY A 353 -46.45 -21.81 1.58
C GLY A 353 -45.89 -21.38 0.22
N ARG A 354 -44.61 -21.72 -0.04
CA ARG A 354 -43.93 -21.46 -1.33
C ARG A 354 -44.39 -22.38 -2.46
N PHE A 355 -45.02 -23.50 -2.14
CA PHE A 355 -45.52 -24.50 -3.09
C PHE A 355 -47.00 -24.79 -2.81
N CYS A 356 -47.71 -25.21 -3.84
CA CYS A 356 -49.10 -25.61 -3.73
C CYS A 356 -49.22 -26.97 -3.03
N ALA A 357 -50.04 -27.06 -1.98
CA ALA A 357 -50.30 -28.30 -1.26
C ALA A 357 -51.09 -29.33 -2.09
N GLY A 358 -51.84 -28.88 -3.10
CA GLY A 358 -52.63 -29.76 -3.97
C GLY A 358 -51.87 -30.34 -5.16
N CYS A 359 -50.93 -29.60 -5.75
CA CYS A 359 -50.24 -30.03 -6.98
C CYS A 359 -48.72 -29.81 -7.00
N GLY A 360 -48.13 -29.28 -5.92
CA GLY A 360 -46.69 -29.05 -5.80
C GLY A 360 -46.13 -27.87 -6.61
N ALA A 361 -46.96 -27.19 -7.41
CA ALA A 361 -46.51 -26.04 -8.22
C ALA A 361 -45.99 -24.90 -7.34
N ALA A 362 -44.90 -24.26 -7.76
CA ALA A 362 -44.37 -23.09 -7.07
C ALA A 362 -45.38 -21.93 -7.12
N ARG A 363 -45.36 -21.09 -6.08
CA ARG A 363 -46.17 -19.86 -6.02
C ARG A 363 -45.81 -18.94 -7.21
N PRO A 364 -46.81 -18.43 -7.96
CA PRO A 364 -46.56 -17.49 -9.06
C PRO A 364 -46.05 -16.13 -8.60
#